data_AF-A0A848XZ73-F1
#
_entry.id   AF-A0A848XZ73-F1
#
_cell.length_a   1.000
_cell.length_b   1.000
_cell.length_c   1.000
_cell.angle_alpha   90.00
_cell.angle_beta   90.00
_cell.angle_gamma   90.00
#
_symmetry.space_group_name_H-M   'P 1'
#
loop_
_entity.id
_entity.type
_entity.pdbx_description
1 polymer ?
#
loop_
_entity_poly.entity_id
_entity_poly.type
_entity_poly.pdbx_seq_one_letter_code
_entity_poly.pdbx_strand_id
1 'polypeptide(L)'
;QVADVLVDLKRRIQGDFYVIEQTDHHIVLGNRACPFGEKVVGRPALCMMTSNVFGSIAADNLGYAKVVLEETIAEGATGCRIVVHTRHGPEASADPGIEYFGMADAED
;
A
#
# COMPACT_ATOMS: atom_id res chain seq x y z
N GLN A 1 -10.27 -10.34 1.68
CA GLN A 1 -11.12 -9.25 2.22
C GLN A 1 -10.39 -7.91 2.28
N VAL A 2 -9.33 -7.71 3.08
CA VAL A 2 -8.62 -6.39 3.12
C VAL A 2 -8.07 -6.00 1.75
N ALA A 3 -7.39 -6.92 1.05
CA ALA A 3 -6.88 -6.69 -0.31
C ALA A 3 -7.96 -6.18 -1.28
N ASP A 4 -9.15 -6.80 -1.25
CA ASP A 4 -10.29 -6.42 -2.10
C ASP A 4 -10.78 -5.00 -1.80
N VAL A 5 -10.82 -4.62 -0.52
CA VAL A 5 -11.18 -3.26 -0.09
C VAL A 5 -10.17 -2.23 -0.59
N LEU A 6 -8.86 -2.51 -0.47
CA LEU A 6 -7.80 -1.61 -0.93
C LEU A 6 -7.91 -1.36 -2.44
N VAL A 7 -8.13 -2.43 -3.22
CA VAL A 7 -8.30 -2.37 -4.67
C VAL A 7 -9.57 -1.60 -5.04
N ASP A 8 -10.71 -1.95 -4.44
CA ASP A 8 -11.99 -1.31 -4.78
C ASP A 8 -12.00 0.18 -4.44
N LEU A 9 -11.42 0.56 -3.29
CA LEU A 9 -11.28 1.96 -2.90
C LEU A 9 -10.55 2.78 -3.96
N LYS A 10 -9.44 2.26 -4.50
CA LYS A 10 -8.67 2.96 -5.53
C LYS A 10 -9.35 2.94 -6.90
N ARG A 11 -10.07 1.88 -7.23
CA ARG A 11 -10.89 1.80 -8.45
C ARG A 11 -11.92 2.93 -8.52
N ARG A 12 -12.57 3.25 -7.41
CA ARG A 12 -13.59 4.33 -7.34
C ARG A 12 -13.01 5.72 -7.62
N ILE A 13 -11.71 5.90 -7.46
CA ILE A 13 -10.99 7.14 -7.77
C ILE A 13 -10.10 6.98 -9.01
N GLN A 14 -10.50 6.12 -9.94
CA GLN A 14 -9.86 5.93 -11.25
C GLN A 14 -8.44 5.35 -11.20
N GLY A 15 -8.07 4.69 -10.10
CA GLY A 15 -6.88 3.85 -10.04
C GLY A 15 -7.12 2.45 -10.62
N ASP A 16 -6.14 1.86 -11.30
CA ASP A 16 -6.21 0.49 -11.81
C ASP A 16 -5.34 -0.45 -10.98
N PHE A 17 -5.69 -0.55 -9.70
CA PHE A 17 -5.03 -1.41 -8.74
C PHE A 17 -5.52 -2.86 -8.87
N TYR A 18 -4.62 -3.81 -8.63
CA TYR A 18 -4.91 -5.25 -8.67
C TYR A 18 -3.99 -6.00 -7.70
N VAL A 19 -4.40 -7.19 -7.28
CA VAL A 19 -3.59 -8.07 -6.43
C VAL A 19 -2.61 -8.84 -7.32
N ILE A 20 -1.32 -8.74 -7.01
CA ILE A 20 -0.26 -9.55 -7.62
C ILE A 20 -0.09 -10.85 -6.82
N GLU A 21 -0.04 -10.72 -5.50
CA GLU A 21 0.17 -11.81 -4.56
C GLU A 21 -0.54 -11.51 -3.24
N GLN A 22 -1.02 -12.54 -2.57
CA GLN A 22 -1.55 -12.44 -1.22
C GLN A 22 -1.20 -13.71 -0.43
N THR A 23 -0.57 -13.51 0.71
CA THR A 23 -0.22 -14.57 1.68
C THR A 23 -0.77 -14.20 3.06
N ASP A 24 -0.49 -15.04 4.06
CA ASP A 24 -0.80 -14.74 5.46
C ASP A 24 0.10 -13.64 6.07
N HIS A 25 1.19 -13.28 5.37
CA HIS A 25 2.21 -12.35 5.85
C HIS A 25 2.17 -10.99 5.14
N HIS A 26 1.76 -10.97 3.87
CA HIS A 26 1.77 -9.74 3.09
C HIS A 26 0.75 -9.78 1.94
N ILE A 27 0.46 -8.60 1.39
CA ILE A 27 -0.32 -8.38 0.18
C ILE A 27 0.54 -7.57 -0.78
N VAL A 28 0.70 -8.03 -2.01
CA VAL A 28 1.36 -7.28 -3.07
C VAL A 28 0.32 -6.73 -4.04
N LEU A 29 0.35 -5.42 -4.23
CA LEU A 29 -0.55 -4.68 -5.11
C LEU A 29 0.22 -4.11 -6.30
N GLY A 30 -0.33 -4.32 -7.49
CA GLY A 30 0.09 -3.63 -8.70
C GLY A 30 -0.85 -2.47 -9.01
N ASN A 31 -0.36 -1.47 -9.74
CA ASN A 31 -1.20 -0.40 -10.30
C ASN A 31 -0.77 -0.03 -11.71
N ARG A 32 -1.67 -0.11 -12.69
CA ARG A 32 -1.38 0.28 -14.10
C ARG A 32 -1.78 1.71 -14.43
N ALA A 33 -2.67 2.33 -13.64
CA ALA A 33 -3.14 3.69 -13.87
C ALA A 33 -3.24 4.44 -12.54
N CYS A 34 -2.45 5.51 -12.39
CA CYS A 34 -2.52 6.34 -11.19
C CYS A 34 -3.84 7.14 -11.16
N PRO A 35 -4.55 7.23 -10.01
CA PRO A 35 -5.68 8.15 -9.81
C PRO A 35 -5.38 9.61 -10.23
N PHE A 36 -4.11 10.01 -10.16
CA PHE A 36 -3.66 11.35 -10.50
C PHE A 36 -3.17 11.48 -11.97
N GLY A 37 -3.19 10.39 -12.74
CA GLY A 37 -2.64 10.34 -14.10
C GLY A 37 -1.19 10.81 -14.15
N GLU A 38 -0.81 11.52 -15.22
CA GLU A 38 0.54 12.07 -15.41
C GLU A 38 0.93 13.13 -14.37
N LYS A 39 -0.03 13.71 -13.65
CA LYS A 39 0.24 14.75 -12.63
C LYS A 39 1.00 14.21 -11.41
N VAL A 40 1.15 12.88 -11.30
CA VAL A 40 1.92 12.22 -10.23
C VAL A 40 3.43 12.23 -10.48
N VAL A 41 3.87 12.41 -11.72
CA VAL A 41 5.29 12.34 -12.10
C VAL A 41 6.09 13.42 -11.37
N GLY A 42 7.18 13.01 -10.71
CA GLY A 42 8.01 13.86 -9.87
C GLY A 42 7.36 14.29 -8.55
N ARG A 43 6.26 13.64 -8.13
CA ARG A 43 5.50 13.98 -6.91
C ARG A 43 5.28 12.77 -6.01
N PRO A 44 6.35 12.21 -5.40
CA PRO A 44 6.24 11.04 -4.53
C PRO A 44 5.33 11.25 -3.32
N ALA A 45 5.12 12.49 -2.87
CA ALA A 45 4.16 12.82 -1.82
C ALA A 45 2.72 12.33 -2.10
N LEU A 46 2.30 12.25 -3.38
CA LEU A 46 1.00 11.68 -3.75
C LEU A 46 0.95 10.16 -3.61
N CYS A 47 2.10 9.49 -3.75
CA CYS A 47 2.23 8.06 -3.45
C CYS A 47 2.18 7.83 -1.94
N MET A 48 2.72 8.74 -1.13
CA MET A 48 2.61 8.70 0.34
C MET A 48 1.17 8.79 0.82
N MET A 49 0.32 9.60 0.17
CA MET A 49 -1.13 9.59 0.46
C MET A 49 -1.74 8.21 0.25
N THR A 50 -1.30 7.48 -0.78
CA THR A 50 -1.75 6.10 -1.01
C THR A 50 -1.19 5.14 0.03
N SER A 51 0.09 5.27 0.41
CA SER A 51 0.69 4.51 1.51
C SER A 51 -0.12 4.67 2.79
N ASN A 52 -0.47 5.91 3.15
CA ASN A 52 -1.24 6.20 4.37
C ASN A 52 -2.63 5.56 4.34
N VAL A 53 -3.34 5.67 3.22
CA VAL A 53 -4.65 5.03 3.07
C VAL A 53 -4.54 3.51 3.20
N PHE A 54 -3.56 2.88 2.55
CA PHE A 54 -3.40 1.42 2.58
C PHE A 54 -2.97 0.93 3.96
N GLY A 55 -1.98 1.60 4.53
CA GLY A 55 -1.43 1.30 5.84
C GLY A 55 -2.46 1.41 6.95
N SER A 56 -3.18 2.53 7.04
CA SER A 56 -4.23 2.71 8.04
C SER A 56 -5.35 1.68 7.90
N ILE A 57 -5.87 1.46 6.68
CA ILE A 57 -6.96 0.47 6.49
C ILE A 57 -6.48 -0.93 6.85
N ALA A 58 -5.28 -1.33 6.43
CA ALA A 58 -4.75 -2.65 6.73
C ALA A 58 -4.48 -2.82 8.24
N ALA A 59 -3.86 -1.84 8.88
CA ALA A 59 -3.57 -1.88 10.31
C ALA A 59 -4.85 -1.89 11.16
N ASP A 60 -5.86 -1.07 10.81
CA ASP A 60 -7.14 -1.05 11.53
C ASP A 60 -7.89 -2.39 11.46
N ASN A 61 -7.68 -3.18 10.40
CA ASN A 61 -8.35 -4.47 10.22
C ASN A 61 -7.53 -5.67 10.71
N LEU A 62 -6.20 -5.56 10.75
CA LEU A 62 -5.28 -6.68 10.98
C LEU A 62 -4.35 -6.46 12.18
N GLY A 63 -4.45 -5.33 12.86
CA GLY A 63 -3.58 -4.89 13.96
C GLY A 63 -2.34 -4.15 13.49
N TYR A 64 -1.67 -4.65 12.45
CA TYR A 64 -0.43 -4.07 11.94
C TYR A 64 -0.43 -3.98 10.42
N ALA A 65 0.23 -2.94 9.91
CA ALA A 65 0.66 -2.91 8.53
C ALA A 65 2.01 -2.22 8.36
N LYS A 66 2.81 -2.68 7.42
CA LYS A 66 3.93 -1.92 6.88
C LYS A 66 3.83 -1.82 5.38
N VAL A 67 3.85 -0.59 4.87
CA VAL A 67 3.72 -0.33 3.43
C VAL A 67 5.07 0.03 2.84
N VAL A 68 5.44 -0.69 1.80
CA VAL A 68 6.65 -0.51 1.01
C VAL A 68 6.24 -0.16 -0.42
N LEU A 69 6.73 0.97 -0.91
CA LEU A 69 6.52 1.40 -2.29
C LEU A 69 7.76 0.97 -3.09
N GLU A 70 7.75 -0.24 -3.65
CA GLU A 70 8.91 -0.78 -4.39
C GLU A 70 9.10 -0.09 -5.75
N GLU A 71 8.00 0.18 -6.45
CA GLU A 71 8.01 0.90 -7.72
C GLU A 71 6.83 1.88 -7.76
N THR A 72 7.06 3.07 -8.32
CA THR A 72 6.00 4.07 -8.49
C THR A 72 6.03 4.75 -9.85
N ILE A 73 4.84 4.99 -10.39
CA ILE A 73 4.67 5.83 -11.60
C ILE A 73 5.21 7.26 -11.34
N ALA A 74 5.15 7.75 -10.08
CA ALA A 74 5.73 9.04 -9.71
C ALA A 74 7.22 9.15 -10.01
N GLU A 75 7.95 8.03 -9.91
CA GLU A 75 9.39 7.91 -10.16
C GLU A 75 9.71 7.44 -11.58
N GLY A 76 8.69 7.33 -12.45
CA GLY A 76 8.86 6.99 -13.86
C GLY A 76 8.72 5.50 -14.19
N ALA A 77 8.31 4.67 -13.23
CA ALA A 77 7.99 3.27 -13.53
C ALA A 77 6.73 3.15 -14.41
N THR A 78 6.63 2.04 -15.15
CA THR A 78 5.48 1.76 -16.03
C THR A 78 4.19 1.43 -15.26
N GLY A 79 4.33 1.08 -13.98
CA GLY A 79 3.25 0.84 -13.03
C GLY A 79 3.76 1.06 -11.61
N CYS A 80 2.89 0.92 -10.62
CA CYS A 80 3.33 0.80 -9.23
C CYS A 80 3.39 -0.66 -8.80
N ARG A 81 4.32 -0.96 -7.90
CA ARG A 81 4.38 -2.19 -7.12
C ARG A 81 4.48 -1.83 -5.64
N ILE A 82 3.54 -2.30 -4.84
CA ILE A 82 3.36 -1.91 -3.45
C ILE A 82 3.23 -3.18 -2.62
N VAL A 83 4.06 -3.33 -1.59
CA VAL A 83 3.96 -4.42 -0.63
C VAL A 83 3.31 -3.88 0.64
N VAL A 84 2.29 -4.56 1.12
CA VAL A 84 1.65 -4.31 2.42
C VAL A 84 1.92 -5.54 3.28
N HIS A 85 2.95 -5.47 4.12
CA HIS A 85 3.20 -6.46 5.16
C HIS A 85 2.11 -6.35 6.21
N THR A 86 1.47 -7.46 6.56
CA THR A 86 0.33 -7.49 7.50
C THR A 86 0.69 -8.08 8.86
N ARG A 87 1.95 -8.50 9.04
CA ARG A 87 2.50 -9.00 10.31
C ARG A 87 3.96 -8.57 10.41
N HIS A 88 4.46 -8.48 11.64
CA HIS A 88 5.91 -8.42 11.85
C HIS A 88 6.59 -9.71 11.37
N GLY A 89 7.84 -9.57 10.95
CA GLY A 89 8.66 -10.70 10.53
C GLY A 89 9.95 -10.24 9.85
N PRO A 90 10.87 -11.16 9.54
CA PRO A 90 12.17 -10.82 8.94
C PRO A 90 12.04 -10.04 7.62
N GLU A 91 11.08 -10.41 6.76
CA GLU A 91 10.80 -9.72 5.50
C GLU A 91 10.35 -8.28 5.76
N ALA A 92 9.31 -8.10 6.60
CA ALA A 92 8.83 -6.78 6.98
C ALA A 92 9.92 -5.93 7.62
N SER A 93 10.81 -6.49 8.44
CA SER A 93 11.92 -5.75 9.07
C SER A 93 13.02 -5.34 8.09
N ALA A 94 13.25 -6.10 7.02
CA ALA A 94 14.30 -5.83 6.05
C ALA A 94 13.94 -4.68 5.08
N ASP A 95 12.67 -4.53 4.74
CA ASP A 95 12.26 -3.56 3.73
C ASP A 95 12.16 -2.12 4.28
N PRO A 96 12.56 -1.09 3.53
CA PRO A 96 12.32 0.30 3.91
C PRO A 96 10.86 0.68 3.62
N GLY A 97 10.06 0.87 4.66
CA GLY A 97 8.63 1.19 4.54
C GLY A 97 8.07 1.92 5.76
N ILE A 98 6.83 2.37 5.67
CA ILE A 98 6.15 3.03 6.78
C ILE A 98 5.31 2.01 7.54
N GLU A 99 5.48 2.00 8.86
CA GLU A 99 4.66 1.20 9.76
C GLU A 99 3.41 1.96 10.19
N TYR A 100 2.33 1.21 10.30
CA TYR A 100 1.01 1.65 10.71
C TYR A 100 0.51 0.66 11.76
N PHE A 101 -0.02 1.19 12.84
CA PHE A 101 -0.51 0.44 13.98
C PHE A 101 -2.00 0.69 14.12
N GLY A 102 -2.78 -0.38 14.26
CA GLY A 102 -4.22 -0.29 14.43
C GLY A 102 -4.59 0.24 15.81
N MET A 103 -5.85 0.65 15.99
CA MET A 103 -6.33 1.23 17.25
C MET A 103 -6.13 0.34 18.49
N ALA A 104 -6.00 -0.98 18.34
CA ALA A 104 -5.74 -1.89 19.47
C ALA A 104 -4.32 -1.77 20.05
N ASP A 105 -3.36 -1.24 19.27
CA ASP A 105 -1.95 -1.09 19.68
C ASP A 105 -1.64 0.32 20.21
N ALA A 106 -2.62 1.24 20.20
CA ALA A 106 -2.44 2.63 20.64
C ALA A 106 -2.65 2.84 22.15
N GLU A 107 -2.95 1.77 22.90
CA GLU A 107 -3.29 1.81 24.32
C GLU A 107 -2.15 1.30 25.25
N ASP A 108 -0.94 1.06 24.74
CA ASP A 108 0.23 0.63 25.54
C ASP A 108 1.30 1.74 25.66
#